data_AF-A0A7C1KNE1-F1
#
_entry.id   AF-A0A7C1KNE1-F1
#
_cell.length_a   1.000
_cell.length_b   1.000
_cell.length_c   1.000
_cell.angle_alpha   90.00
_cell.angle_beta   90.00
_cell.angle_gamma   90.00
#
_symmetry.space_group_name_H-M   'P 1'
#
loop_
_entity.id
_entity.type
_entity.pdbx_description
1 polymer ?
#
loop_
_entity_poly.entity_id
_entity_poly.type
_entity_poly.pdbx_seq_one_letter_code
_entity_poly.pdbx_strand_id
1 'polypeptide(L)'
;MTEGRIGIIGGSGLYNIEGIKDVESIKVETPFGEPSDQYTTGTLEGKSVVFLPRHGRSHNILPTELNFRANVFGMKKLGVERIIAVSAVGSMKEEIKPLDIVIPDQFIDRTRGRIGTFFGDGIVGHV
;
A
#
# COMPACT_ATOMS: atom_id res chain seq x y z
N MET A 1 -4.34 -13.81 17.83
CA MET A 1 -3.22 -13.08 17.18
C MET A 1 -3.22 -13.49 15.72
N THR A 2 -3.32 -12.55 14.79
CA THR A 2 -3.30 -12.84 13.34
C THR A 2 -1.84 -12.95 12.88
N GLU A 3 -1.19 -14.07 13.20
CA GLU A 3 0.21 -14.30 12.81
C GLU A 3 0.37 -14.16 11.28
N GLY A 4 1.25 -13.26 10.86
CA GLY A 4 1.75 -13.21 9.48
C GLY A 4 0.79 -12.66 8.43
N ARG A 5 -0.18 -11.81 8.79
CA ARG A 5 -1.08 -11.16 7.83
C ARG A 5 -0.30 -10.25 6.85
N ILE A 6 -0.51 -10.46 5.55
CA ILE A 6 0.21 -9.78 4.46
C ILE A 6 -0.64 -8.64 3.90
N GLY A 7 -0.09 -7.43 3.83
CA GLY A 7 -0.68 -6.29 3.14
C GLY A 7 -0.24 -6.23 1.69
N ILE A 8 -1.15 -5.91 0.78
CA ILE A 8 -0.87 -5.71 -0.64
C ILE A 8 -1.38 -4.32 -1.02
N ILE A 9 -0.49 -3.46 -1.52
CA ILE A 9 -0.85 -2.12 -2.00
C ILE A 9 -0.73 -2.10 -3.53
N GLY A 10 -1.86 -2.09 -4.21
CA GLY A 10 -1.93 -2.10 -5.67
C GLY A 10 -1.78 -0.71 -6.29
N GLY A 11 -0.80 -0.55 -7.19
CA GLY A 11 -0.68 0.64 -8.03
C GLY A 11 -1.63 0.62 -9.23
N SER A 12 -1.34 1.44 -10.25
CA SER A 12 -2.08 1.44 -11.51
C SER A 12 -2.20 0.04 -12.10
N GLY A 13 -3.42 -0.34 -12.47
CA GLY A 13 -3.73 -1.66 -13.05
C GLY A 13 -4.03 -2.78 -12.05
N LEU A 14 -3.83 -2.57 -10.74
CA LEU A 14 -4.19 -3.56 -9.71
C LEU A 14 -5.21 -2.98 -8.74
N TYR A 15 -6.50 -3.12 -9.10
CA TYR A 15 -7.64 -2.59 -8.31
C TYR A 15 -8.41 -3.68 -7.56
N ASN A 16 -8.17 -4.95 -7.90
CA ASN A 16 -8.70 -6.12 -7.24
C ASN A 16 -7.68 -7.25 -7.38
N ILE A 17 -7.70 -8.22 -6.47
CA ILE A 17 -6.89 -9.44 -6.57
C ILE A 17 -7.85 -10.61 -6.74
N GLU A 18 -7.77 -11.26 -7.89
CA GLU A 18 -8.49 -12.49 -8.15
C GLU A 18 -7.98 -13.61 -7.22
N GLY A 19 -8.88 -14.46 -6.73
CA GLY A 19 -8.53 -15.59 -5.86
C GLY A 19 -8.56 -15.30 -4.36
N ILE A 20 -8.81 -14.06 -3.92
CA ILE A 20 -9.10 -13.80 -2.50
C ILE A 20 -10.46 -14.40 -2.16
N LYS A 21 -10.48 -15.24 -1.12
CA LYS A 21 -11.67 -15.85 -0.51
C LYS A 21 -12.06 -15.10 0.77
N ASP A 22 -13.30 -15.29 1.22
CA ASP A 22 -13.83 -14.69 2.46
C ASP A 22 -13.65 -13.16 2.47
N VAL A 23 -14.05 -12.55 1.36
CA VAL A 23 -13.80 -11.13 1.08
C VAL A 23 -14.67 -10.26 1.97
N GLU A 24 -14.03 -9.39 2.74
CA GLU A 24 -14.69 -8.34 3.51
C GLU A 24 -14.10 -6.96 3.20
N SER A 25 -14.94 -5.94 3.13
CA SER A 25 -14.49 -4.54 2.98
C SER A 25 -14.54 -3.84 4.33
N ILE A 26 -13.40 -3.35 4.79
CA ILE A 26 -13.25 -2.73 6.12
C ILE A 26 -12.87 -1.26 5.95
N LYS A 27 -13.72 -0.37 6.47
CA LYS A 27 -13.37 1.04 6.64
C LYS A 27 -12.51 1.21 7.90
N VAL A 28 -11.39 1.91 7.77
CA VAL A 28 -10.48 2.16 8.89
C VAL A 28 -10.25 3.66 9.05
N GLU A 29 -10.67 4.19 10.19
CA GLU A 29 -10.33 5.54 10.60
C GLU A 29 -8.87 5.61 11.08
N THR A 30 -8.17 6.67 10.63
CA THR A 30 -6.77 6.93 10.96
C THR A 30 -6.59 8.36 11.46
N PRO A 31 -5.60 8.63 12.33
CA PRO A 31 -5.31 9.98 12.80
C PRO A 31 -4.70 10.87 11.70
N PHE A 32 -4.40 10.32 10.51
CA PHE A 32 -3.79 11.03 9.39
C PHE A 32 -4.82 11.39 8.31
N GLY A 33 -6.11 11.19 8.56
CA GLY A 33 -7.19 11.35 7.60
C GLY A 33 -7.62 10.02 6.98
N GLU A 34 -8.37 10.09 5.89
CA GLU A 34 -8.89 8.90 5.21
C GLU A 34 -7.78 8.20 4.39
N PRO A 35 -7.75 6.86 4.40
CA PRO A 35 -7.01 6.06 3.42
C PRO A 35 -7.56 6.26 2.00
N SER A 36 -6.83 5.78 1.01
CA SER A 36 -7.22 5.87 -0.41
C SER A 36 -8.55 5.18 -0.74
N ASP A 37 -8.90 4.14 0.01
CA ASP A 37 -10.17 3.40 -0.09
C ASP A 37 -10.40 2.56 1.19
N GLN A 38 -11.51 1.84 1.25
CA GLN A 38 -11.68 0.73 2.18
C GLN A 38 -10.66 -0.38 1.89
N TYR A 39 -10.26 -1.10 2.94
CA TYR A 39 -9.37 -2.23 2.81
C TYR A 39 -10.17 -3.49 2.50
N THR A 40 -9.68 -4.30 1.57
CA THR A 40 -10.25 -5.61 1.27
C THR A 40 -9.49 -6.66 2.07
N THR A 41 -10.13 -7.36 2.99
CA THR A 41 -9.51 -8.47 3.73
C THR A 41 -10.01 -9.82 3.22
N GLY A 42 -9.20 -10.86 3.38
CA GLY A 42 -9.61 -12.21 3.07
C GLY A 42 -8.46 -13.20 3.17
N THR A 43 -8.61 -14.33 2.47
CA THR A 43 -7.62 -15.40 2.40
C THR A 43 -7.20 -15.64 0.97
N LEU A 44 -5.89 -15.59 0.69
CA LEU A 44 -5.29 -15.91 -0.61
C LEU A 44 -4.28 -17.03 -0.43
N GLU A 45 -4.43 -18.13 -1.17
CA GLU A 45 -3.53 -19.30 -1.06
C GLU A 45 -3.29 -19.75 0.40
N GLY A 46 -4.35 -19.73 1.22
CA GLY A 46 -4.29 -20.10 2.64
C GLY A 46 -3.62 -19.07 3.56
N LYS A 47 -3.30 -17.86 3.07
CA LYS A 47 -2.71 -16.77 3.85
C LYS A 47 -3.72 -15.64 4.05
N SER A 48 -3.79 -15.09 5.26
CA SER A 48 -4.59 -13.89 5.50
C SER A 48 -3.96 -12.68 4.83
N VAL A 49 -4.74 -11.99 4.02
CA VAL A 49 -4.31 -10.81 3.26
C VAL A 49 -5.19 -9.61 3.52
N VAL A 50 -4.59 -8.43 3.34
CA VAL A 50 -5.27 -7.13 3.30
C VAL A 50 -4.84 -6.43 2.03
N PHE A 51 -5.77 -6.04 1.18
CA PHE A 51 -5.51 -5.35 -0.06
C PHE A 51 -6.02 -3.90 0.01
N LEU A 52 -5.26 -2.98 -0.58
CA LEU A 52 -5.66 -1.58 -0.76
C LEU A 52 -5.25 -1.08 -2.16
N PRO A 53 -6.19 -0.59 -2.99
CA PRO A 53 -5.85 0.11 -4.22
C PRO A 53 -5.29 1.49 -3.87
N ARG A 54 -4.01 1.73 -4.21
CA ARG A 54 -3.27 2.94 -3.84
C ARG A 54 -3.97 4.21 -4.29
N HIS A 55 -4.55 4.20 -5.49
CA HIS A 55 -5.19 5.38 -6.10
C HIS A 55 -6.71 5.40 -5.94
N GLY A 56 -7.24 4.59 -5.01
CA GLY A 56 -8.67 4.30 -4.90
C GLY A 56 -9.15 3.37 -6.01
N ARG A 57 -10.30 2.70 -5.80
CA ARG A 57 -10.90 1.79 -6.81
C ARG A 57 -11.21 2.46 -8.15
N SER A 58 -11.50 3.76 -8.12
CA SER A 58 -11.81 4.56 -9.32
C SER A 58 -10.57 5.18 -9.97
N HIS A 59 -9.37 4.90 -9.44
CA HIS A 59 -8.10 5.44 -9.91
C HIS A 59 -8.05 6.97 -10.03
N ASN A 60 -8.64 7.68 -9.08
CA ASN A 60 -8.87 9.13 -9.14
C ASN A 60 -7.93 9.97 -8.25
N ILE A 61 -7.09 9.33 -7.42
CA ILE A 61 -6.16 10.05 -6.54
C ILE A 61 -4.79 10.17 -7.22
N LEU A 62 -4.29 11.40 -7.41
CA LEU A 62 -2.98 11.61 -8.03
C LEU A 62 -1.83 11.16 -7.11
N PRO A 63 -0.68 10.72 -7.66
CA PRO A 63 0.46 10.29 -6.85
C PRO A 63 0.93 11.31 -5.79
N THR A 64 0.76 12.61 -6.04
CA THR A 64 1.12 13.70 -5.12
C THR A 64 0.10 13.96 -4.02
N GLU A 65 -1.14 13.50 -4.19
CA GLU A 65 -2.27 13.70 -3.28
C GLU A 65 -2.52 12.48 -2.38
N LEU A 66 -1.79 11.39 -2.61
CA LEU A 66 -1.90 10.17 -1.84
C LEU A 66 -1.63 10.39 -0.35
N ASN A 67 -2.56 9.93 0.48
CA ASN A 67 -2.39 9.89 1.93
C ASN A 67 -1.62 8.62 2.36
N PHE A 68 -0.32 8.60 2.11
CA PHE A 68 0.54 7.45 2.42
C PHE A 68 0.49 7.07 3.91
N ARG A 69 0.39 8.05 4.81
CA ARG A 69 0.32 7.82 6.25
C ARG A 69 -0.95 7.08 6.63
N ALA A 70 -2.12 7.52 6.14
CA ALA A 70 -3.38 6.83 6.40
C ALA A 70 -3.39 5.39 5.83
N ASN A 71 -2.85 5.20 4.63
CA ASN A 71 -2.75 3.88 3.99
C ASN A 71 -1.91 2.89 4.81
N VAL A 72 -0.72 3.31 5.23
CA VAL A 72 0.19 2.44 6.00
C VAL A 72 -0.31 2.25 7.44
N PHE A 73 -0.86 3.29 8.06
CA PHE A 73 -1.42 3.19 9.41
C PHE A 73 -2.63 2.25 9.46
N GLY A 74 -3.53 2.31 8.47
CA GLY A 74 -4.66 1.39 8.41
C GLY A 74 -4.23 -0.06 8.23
N MET A 75 -3.22 -0.33 7.38
CA MET A 75 -2.58 -1.67 7.31
C MET A 75 -2.10 -2.12 8.70
N LYS A 76 -1.39 -1.24 9.44
CA LYS A 76 -0.91 -1.54 10.79
C LYS A 76 -2.06 -1.85 11.76
N LYS A 77 -3.15 -1.06 11.74
CA LYS A 77 -4.34 -1.26 12.57
C LYS A 77 -5.04 -2.59 12.28
N LEU A 78 -4.99 -3.04 11.03
CA LEU A 78 -5.53 -4.33 10.58
C LEU A 78 -4.61 -5.53 10.87
N GLY A 79 -3.50 -5.31 11.58
CA GLY A 79 -2.57 -6.36 11.98
C GLY A 79 -1.64 -6.83 10.87
N VAL A 80 -1.46 -6.05 9.80
CA VAL A 80 -0.47 -6.37 8.76
C VAL A 80 0.95 -6.27 9.32
N GLU A 81 1.75 -7.30 9.04
CA GLU A 81 3.15 -7.39 9.46
C GLU A 81 4.13 -7.15 8.31
N ARG A 82 3.73 -7.46 7.07
CA ARG A 82 4.53 -7.27 5.86
C ARG A 82 3.69 -6.68 4.75
N ILE A 83 4.25 -5.74 3.99
CA ILE A 83 3.58 -5.10 2.86
C ILE A 83 4.31 -5.46 1.56
N ILE A 84 3.55 -5.88 0.55
CA ILE A 84 3.99 -5.99 -0.83
C ILE A 84 3.33 -4.85 -1.61
N ALA A 85 4.13 -3.91 -2.10
CA ALA A 85 3.65 -2.79 -2.91
C ALA A 85 3.95 -3.02 -4.39
N VAL A 86 2.91 -3.01 -5.21
CA VAL A 86 3.03 -3.21 -6.67
C VAL A 86 2.95 -1.85 -7.36
N SER A 87 3.88 -1.55 -8.27
CA SER A 87 3.91 -0.26 -8.99
C SER A 87 4.23 -0.47 -10.46
N ALA A 88 3.51 0.23 -11.33
CA ALA A 88 3.91 0.40 -12.73
C ALA A 88 5.08 1.39 -12.79
N VAL A 89 6.11 1.06 -13.56
CA VAL A 89 7.34 1.85 -13.70
C VAL A 89 7.82 1.85 -15.15
N GLY A 90 8.63 2.85 -15.50
CA GLY A 90 9.40 2.86 -16.74
C GLY A 90 10.84 2.40 -16.48
N SER A 91 11.37 1.55 -17.35
CA SER A 91 12.78 1.15 -17.29
C SER A 91 13.70 2.30 -17.73
N MET A 92 14.88 2.38 -17.10
CA MET A 92 16.00 3.22 -17.53
C MET A 92 17.20 2.37 -18.00
N LYS A 93 16.95 1.10 -18.31
CA LYS A 93 17.93 0.09 -18.71
C LYS A 93 17.39 -0.70 -19.90
N GLU A 94 18.17 -0.86 -20.96
CA GLU A 94 17.74 -1.52 -22.19
C GLU A 94 17.41 -3.00 -21.98
N GLU A 95 18.10 -3.66 -21.04
CA GLU A 95 17.93 -5.06 -20.72
C GLU A 95 16.63 -5.37 -19.96
N ILE A 96 16.02 -4.37 -19.32
CA ILE A 96 14.74 -4.53 -18.61
C ILE A 96 13.61 -4.07 -19.54
N LYS A 97 12.84 -5.02 -20.04
CA LYS A 97 11.84 -4.83 -21.10
C LYS A 97 10.43 -4.66 -20.52
N PRO A 98 9.48 -4.11 -21.28
CA PRO A 98 8.07 -4.14 -20.90
C PRO A 98 7.63 -5.57 -20.55
N LEU A 99 6.79 -5.69 -19.50
CA LEU A 99 6.33 -6.95 -18.87
C LEU A 99 7.33 -7.64 -17.94
N ASP A 100 8.60 -7.22 -17.91
CA ASP A 100 9.53 -7.71 -16.89
C ASP A 100 9.14 -7.20 -15.50
N ILE A 101 9.39 -8.03 -14.48
CA ILE A 101 9.19 -7.69 -13.08
C ILE A 101 10.55 -7.42 -12.43
N VAL A 102 10.63 -6.33 -11.69
CA VAL A 102 11.81 -5.94 -10.92
C VAL A 102 11.47 -5.92 -9.43
N ILE A 103 12.34 -6.50 -8.62
CA ILE A 103 12.33 -6.38 -7.17
C ILE A 103 13.50 -5.45 -6.80
N PRO A 104 13.27 -4.12 -6.69
CA PRO A 104 14.33 -3.18 -6.38
C PRO A 104 14.73 -3.30 -4.90
N ASP A 105 16.02 -3.16 -4.63
CA ASP A 105 16.63 -3.16 -3.29
C ASP A 105 17.08 -1.75 -2.84
N GLN A 106 17.03 -0.77 -3.76
CA GLN A 106 17.38 0.64 -3.55
C GLN A 106 16.41 1.58 -4.28
N PHE A 107 16.40 2.85 -3.87
CA PHE A 107 15.66 3.91 -4.54
C PHE A 107 16.34 5.27 -4.35
N ILE A 108 15.99 6.23 -5.22
CA ILE A 108 16.35 7.65 -5.07
C ILE A 108 15.05 8.43 -4.90
N ASP A 109 14.90 9.13 -3.79
CA ASP A 109 13.74 9.98 -3.55
C ASP A 109 13.90 11.34 -4.22
N ARG A 110 13.03 11.62 -5.20
CA ARG A 110 12.88 12.94 -5.84
C ARG A 110 11.51 13.56 -5.58
N THR A 111 10.75 13.02 -4.64
CA THR A 111 9.42 13.53 -4.28
C THR A 111 9.53 14.88 -3.57
N ARG A 112 8.48 15.70 -3.67
CA ARG A 112 8.41 17.03 -3.03
C ARG A 112 7.01 17.24 -2.45
N GLY A 113 6.93 17.91 -1.30
CA GLY A 113 5.66 18.29 -0.67
C GLY A 113 4.90 17.16 0.02
N ARG A 114 5.41 15.92 0.03
CA ARG A 114 4.80 14.80 0.75
C ARG A 114 5.29 14.74 2.19
N ILE A 115 4.41 14.38 3.12
CA ILE A 115 4.80 14.13 4.51
C ILE A 115 5.37 12.70 4.60
N GLY A 116 6.69 12.60 4.78
CA GLY A 116 7.43 11.33 4.77
C GLY A 116 7.61 10.66 6.14
N THR A 117 6.92 11.12 7.18
CA THR A 117 7.06 10.60 8.55
C THR A 117 5.72 10.58 9.30
N PHE A 118 5.59 9.66 10.26
CA PHE A 118 4.47 9.64 11.21
C PHE A 118 4.69 10.54 12.42
N PHE A 119 5.91 11.04 12.61
CA PHE A 119 6.33 11.88 13.72
C PHE A 119 6.18 13.37 13.37
N GLY A 120 6.16 14.22 14.39
CA GLY A 120 5.79 15.64 14.27
C GLY A 120 4.70 16.01 15.28
N ASP A 121 4.38 17.30 15.37
CA ASP A 121 3.31 17.82 16.25
C ASP A 121 3.42 17.33 17.72
N GLY A 122 4.66 17.22 18.22
CA GLY A 122 4.96 16.75 19.58
C GLY A 122 5.18 15.24 19.72
N ILE A 123 4.95 14.43 18.67
CA ILE A 123 5.26 13.00 18.65
C ILE A 123 6.71 12.82 18.19
N VAL A 124 7.56 12.30 19.08
CA VAL A 124 8.98 12.02 18.84
C VAL A 124 9.24 10.52 18.99
N GLY A 125 9.99 9.95 18.05
CA GLY A 125 10.47 8.57 18.13
C GLY A 125 11.99 8.55 18.26
N HIS A 126 12.49 7.91 19.31
CA HIS A 126 13.90 7.50 19.40
C HIS A 126 13.93 5.99 19.17
N VAL A 127 14.71 5.56 18.19
CA VAL A 127 14.85 4.14 17.78
C VAL A 127 16.27 3.71 18.06
#